data_AF-A0A132E745-F1
#
_entry.id   AF-A0A132E745-F1
#
_cell.length_a   1.000
_cell.length_b   1.000
_cell.length_c   1.000
_cell.angle_alpha   90.00
_cell.angle_beta   90.00
_cell.angle_gamma   90.00
#
_symmetry.space_group_name_H-M   'P 1'
#
loop_
_entity.id
_entity.type
_entity.pdbx_description
1 polymer ?
#
loop_
_entity_poly.entity_id
_entity_poly.type
_entity_poly.pdbx_seq_one_letter_code
_entity_poly.pdbx_strand_id
1 'polypeptide(L)'
;MNSIKDLWNGVRSHPWKLLANMFTAFSVIQTVIRGVSLFIPGVTISGWIPILAVLAVSVGWGLKKVWKPSRIEFQVANSGSTIEIVFGDLFAQDGIRAIAVNDFFDSELGKPVSDKSVHGIFLKRCFGGHAEPFDKQVDAELANVQSTSVKRAEGKTKRYPIGSTALLQANQDRYIAFVFATTDPNTSKASADVTMMWTSLHALWERTRIEAGGYPINIPLVGSGLSGLGLPTRDLLNLIVLSAITETKAKEITPRIRIILGRDRFDQLDLRDVKKHWRE
;
A
#
# COMPACT_ATOMS: atom_id res chain seq x y z
N MET A 1 -5.01 -10.05 13.81
CA MET A 1 -5.01 -10.81 12.53
C MET A 1 -6.41 -11.35 12.29
N ASN A 2 -7.11 -10.93 11.25
CA ASN A 2 -8.42 -11.51 10.92
C ASN A 2 -8.25 -12.62 9.86
N SER A 3 -7.55 -13.69 10.25
CA SER A 3 -7.20 -14.84 9.37
C SER A 3 -8.42 -15.40 8.60
N ILE A 4 -9.60 -15.41 9.24
CA ILE A 4 -10.86 -15.88 8.64
C ILE A 4 -11.32 -14.96 7.51
N LYS A 5 -11.21 -13.63 7.67
CA LYS A 5 -11.59 -12.67 6.62
C LYS A 5 -10.66 -12.78 5.41
N ASP A 6 -9.37 -12.98 5.67
CA ASP A 6 -8.35 -13.15 4.62
C ASP A 6 -8.59 -14.43 3.82
N LEU A 7 -8.91 -15.52 4.52
CA LEU A 7 -9.27 -16.80 3.90
C LEU A 7 -10.56 -16.69 3.09
N TRP A 8 -11.60 -16.06 3.65
CA TRP A 8 -12.85 -15.83 2.94
C TRP A 8 -12.66 -15.02 1.66
N ASN A 9 -11.84 -13.96 1.71
CA ASN A 9 -11.55 -13.14 0.55
C ASN A 9 -10.78 -13.91 -0.53
N GLY A 10 -9.78 -14.71 -0.15
CA GLY A 10 -9.06 -15.57 -1.08
C GLY A 10 -9.98 -16.61 -1.75
N VAL A 11 -10.82 -17.28 -0.96
CA VAL A 11 -11.77 -18.28 -1.46
C VAL A 11 -12.77 -17.65 -2.42
N ARG A 12 -13.30 -16.46 -2.08
CA ARG A 12 -14.25 -15.72 -2.92
C ARG A 12 -13.63 -15.22 -4.22
N SER A 13 -12.38 -14.76 -4.21
CA SER A 13 -11.74 -14.22 -5.41
C SER A 13 -11.27 -15.30 -6.38
N HIS A 14 -11.03 -16.54 -5.92
CA HIS A 14 -10.45 -17.59 -6.75
C HIS A 14 -11.07 -18.99 -6.53
N PRO A 15 -12.39 -19.17 -6.74
CA PRO A 15 -13.05 -20.45 -6.53
C PRO A 15 -12.51 -21.56 -7.44
N TRP A 16 -12.19 -21.24 -8.70
CA TRP A 16 -11.63 -22.23 -9.64
C TRP A 16 -10.20 -22.64 -9.31
N LYS A 17 -9.35 -21.74 -8.81
CA LYS A 17 -7.99 -22.12 -8.38
C LYS A 17 -8.04 -23.00 -7.14
N LEU A 18 -9.00 -22.77 -6.24
CA LEU A 18 -9.23 -23.63 -5.09
C LEU A 18 -9.59 -25.05 -5.54
N LEU A 19 -10.62 -25.18 -6.39
CA LEU A 19 -11.06 -26.47 -6.92
C LEU A 19 -9.96 -27.19 -7.70
N ALA A 20 -9.23 -26.47 -8.56
CA ALA A 20 -8.11 -27.04 -9.30
C ALA A 20 -7.02 -27.57 -8.36
N ASN A 21 -6.59 -26.79 -7.36
CA ASN A 21 -5.56 -27.25 -6.41
C ASN A 21 -6.04 -28.39 -5.52
N MET A 22 -7.32 -28.42 -5.15
CA MET A 22 -7.93 -29.55 -4.43
C MET A 22 -7.91 -30.81 -5.28
N PHE A 23 -8.30 -30.71 -6.55
CA PHE A 23 -8.32 -31.85 -7.48
C PHE A 23 -6.90 -32.36 -7.76
N THR A 24 -5.94 -31.47 -7.95
CA THR A 24 -4.52 -31.85 -8.11
C THR A 24 -4.00 -32.59 -6.88
N ALA A 25 -4.23 -32.06 -5.67
CA ALA A 25 -3.80 -32.70 -4.43
C ALA A 25 -4.45 -34.08 -4.27
N PHE A 26 -5.76 -34.17 -4.50
CA PHE A 26 -6.51 -35.42 -4.46
C PHE A 26 -5.94 -36.45 -5.44
N SER A 27 -5.72 -36.05 -6.70
CA SER A 27 -5.19 -36.93 -7.74
C SER A 27 -3.78 -37.42 -7.41
N VAL A 28 -2.89 -36.54 -6.92
CA VAL A 28 -1.52 -36.92 -6.55
C VAL A 28 -1.53 -37.93 -5.39
N ILE A 29 -2.31 -37.66 -4.35
CA ILE A 29 -2.38 -38.56 -3.18
C ILE A 29 -2.95 -39.92 -3.59
N GLN A 30 -3.99 -39.96 -4.42
CA GLN A 30 -4.56 -41.21 -4.94
C GLN A 30 -3.55 -42.00 -5.78
N THR A 31 -2.77 -41.32 -6.64
CA THR A 31 -1.72 -41.98 -7.44
C THR A 31 -0.63 -42.57 -6.55
N VAL A 32 -0.20 -41.86 -5.49
CA VAL A 32 0.79 -42.37 -4.53
C VAL A 32 0.26 -43.59 -3.77
N ILE A 33 -0.98 -43.54 -3.28
CA ILE A 33 -1.62 -44.67 -2.59
C ILE A 33 -1.67 -45.91 -3.50
N ARG A 34 -2.11 -45.74 -4.75
CA ARG A 34 -2.12 -46.82 -5.74
C ARG A 34 -0.71 -47.37 -6.01
N GLY A 35 0.27 -46.48 -6.15
CA GLY A 35 1.67 -46.86 -6.30
C GLY A 35 2.17 -47.73 -5.15
N VAL A 36 1.98 -47.29 -3.90
CA VAL A 36 2.41 -48.05 -2.71
C VAL A 36 1.71 -49.41 -2.62
N SER A 37 0.41 -49.47 -2.96
CA SER A 37 -0.33 -50.74 -2.94
C SER A 37 0.19 -51.78 -3.95
N LEU A 38 0.90 -51.35 -5.01
CA LEU A 38 1.53 -52.26 -5.97
C LEU A 38 2.82 -52.88 -5.42
N PHE A 39 3.57 -52.16 -4.58
CA PHE A 39 4.84 -52.61 -4.02
C PHE A 39 4.70 -53.41 -2.71
N ILE A 40 3.58 -53.24 -1.99
CA ILE A 40 3.32 -53.94 -0.72
C ILE A 40 2.00 -54.70 -0.81
N PRO A 41 2.01 -55.95 -1.32
CA PRO A 41 0.82 -56.80 -1.34
C PRO A 41 0.41 -57.14 0.10
N GLY A 42 -0.75 -56.65 0.54
CA GLY A 42 -1.31 -56.91 1.88
C GLY A 42 -1.86 -55.68 2.61
N VAL A 43 -1.40 -54.48 2.23
CA VAL A 43 -1.94 -53.22 2.77
C VAL A 43 -3.14 -52.79 1.91
N THR A 44 -4.34 -53.21 2.30
CA THR A 44 -5.58 -52.75 1.67
C THR A 44 -6.10 -51.53 2.42
N ILE A 45 -5.81 -50.33 1.90
CA ILE A 45 -6.43 -49.09 2.37
C ILE A 45 -7.87 -49.08 1.82
N SER A 46 -8.77 -49.78 2.50
CA SER A 46 -10.18 -49.91 2.12
C SER A 46 -11.07 -49.26 3.19
N GLY A 47 -12.08 -48.52 2.75
CA GLY A 47 -13.05 -47.86 3.63
C GLY A 47 -13.22 -46.36 3.36
N TRP A 48 -14.23 -45.78 3.98
CA TRP A 48 -14.59 -44.36 3.83
C TRP A 48 -13.67 -43.43 4.63
N ILE A 49 -13.03 -43.91 5.71
CA ILE A 49 -12.14 -43.13 6.58
C ILE A 49 -10.88 -42.63 5.83
N PRO A 50 -10.13 -43.47 5.09
CA PRO A 50 -8.99 -43.00 4.29
C PRO A 50 -9.40 -42.01 3.20
N ILE A 51 -10.55 -42.21 2.56
CA ILE A 51 -11.08 -41.29 1.53
C ILE A 51 -11.37 -39.92 2.15
N LEU A 52 -12.01 -39.88 3.32
CA LEU A 52 -12.24 -38.64 4.06
C LEU A 52 -10.92 -37.96 4.46
N ALA A 53 -9.91 -38.72 4.87
CA ALA A 53 -8.59 -38.17 5.18
C ALA A 53 -7.93 -37.52 3.96
N VAL A 54 -7.97 -38.18 2.80
CA VAL A 54 -7.43 -37.63 1.53
C VAL A 54 -8.19 -36.37 1.12
N LEU A 55 -9.52 -36.36 1.24
CA LEU A 55 -10.34 -35.18 0.97
C LEU A 55 -10.01 -34.03 1.91
N ALA A 56 -9.88 -34.30 3.21
CA ALA A 56 -9.52 -33.29 4.21
C ALA A 56 -8.14 -32.66 3.92
N VAL A 57 -7.14 -33.49 3.60
CA VAL A 57 -5.79 -33.01 3.22
C VAL A 57 -5.84 -32.18 1.93
N SER A 58 -6.63 -32.61 0.94
CA SER A 58 -6.77 -31.91 -0.34
C SER A 58 -7.46 -30.55 -0.18
N VAL A 59 -8.53 -30.49 0.62
CA VAL A 59 -9.20 -29.25 1.02
C VAL A 59 -8.22 -28.33 1.76
N GLY A 60 -7.51 -28.85 2.76
CA GLY A 60 -6.52 -28.09 3.53
C GLY A 60 -5.42 -27.50 2.65
N TRP A 61 -4.93 -28.26 1.68
CA TRP A 61 -3.93 -27.80 0.71
C TRP A 61 -4.47 -26.70 -0.21
N GLY A 62 -5.68 -26.89 -0.75
CA GLY A 62 -6.36 -25.89 -1.58
C GLY A 62 -6.57 -24.58 -0.83
N LEU A 63 -7.08 -24.66 0.41
CA LEU A 63 -7.28 -23.51 1.29
C LEU A 63 -5.97 -22.79 1.59
N LYS A 64 -4.90 -23.52 1.94
CA LYS A 64 -3.58 -22.92 2.21
C LYS A 64 -3.02 -22.16 1.01
N LYS A 65 -3.21 -22.67 -0.21
CA LYS A 65 -2.68 -22.05 -1.43
C LYS A 65 -3.41 -20.77 -1.80
N VAL A 66 -4.73 -20.76 -1.59
CA VAL A 66 -5.62 -19.62 -1.87
C VAL A 66 -5.59 -18.57 -0.75
N TRP A 67 -5.21 -18.96 0.47
CA TRP A 67 -5.01 -18.04 1.57
C TRP A 67 -3.84 -17.09 1.30
N LYS A 68 -4.16 -15.81 1.13
CA LYS A 68 -3.21 -14.70 1.02
C LYS A 68 -3.35 -13.80 2.26
N PRO A 69 -2.27 -13.52 3.00
CA PRO A 69 -2.35 -12.63 4.14
C PRO A 69 -2.70 -11.21 3.68
N SER A 70 -3.60 -10.54 4.39
CA SER A 70 -3.92 -9.12 4.11
C SER A 70 -2.91 -8.15 4.71
N ARG A 71 -2.03 -8.64 5.58
CA ARG A 71 -1.02 -7.87 6.29
C ARG A 71 0.26 -8.67 6.45
N ILE A 72 1.40 -8.01 6.24
CA ILE A 72 2.73 -8.51 6.59
C ILE A 72 3.50 -7.43 7.34
N GLU A 73 4.50 -7.85 8.09
CA GLU A 73 5.45 -6.96 8.74
C GLU A 73 6.83 -7.63 8.76
N PHE A 74 7.86 -6.80 8.72
CA PHE A 74 9.26 -7.17 8.88
C PHE A 74 10.03 -6.01 9.53
N GLN A 75 11.02 -6.34 10.35
CA GLN A 75 11.87 -5.34 10.98
C GLN A 75 12.96 -4.90 10.00
N VAL A 76 13.29 -3.62 10.04
CA VAL A 76 14.43 -3.09 9.28
C VAL A 76 15.70 -3.47 10.06
N ALA A 77 16.58 -4.23 9.40
CA ALA A 77 17.80 -4.75 10.02
C ALA A 77 18.62 -3.64 10.70
N ASN A 78 19.08 -3.91 11.93
CA ASN A 78 19.86 -2.99 12.76
C ASN A 78 19.15 -1.66 13.11
N SER A 79 17.81 -1.66 13.19
CA SER A 79 17.02 -0.51 13.65
C SER A 79 15.83 -0.94 14.51
N GLY A 80 15.25 0.00 15.27
CA GLY A 80 14.02 -0.23 16.05
C GLY A 80 12.74 -0.19 15.20
N SER A 81 12.83 0.13 13.91
CA SER A 81 11.68 0.34 13.04
C SER A 81 11.15 -0.93 12.40
N THR A 82 9.82 -1.03 12.35
CA THR A 82 9.10 -2.09 11.63
C THR A 82 8.40 -1.51 10.41
N ILE A 83 8.60 -2.14 9.25
CA ILE A 83 7.80 -1.87 8.05
C ILE A 83 6.64 -2.86 8.03
N GLU A 84 5.44 -2.32 7.85
CA GLU A 84 4.20 -3.04 7.79
C GLU A 84 3.50 -2.73 6.48
N ILE A 85 3.03 -3.77 5.77
CA ILE A 85 2.29 -3.62 4.51
C ILE A 85 0.90 -4.20 4.73
N VAL A 86 -0.13 -3.40 4.47
CA VAL A 86 -1.53 -3.73 4.81
C VAL A 86 -2.45 -3.43 3.63
N PHE A 87 -3.32 -4.36 3.29
CA PHE A 87 -4.48 -4.07 2.43
C PHE A 87 -5.60 -3.43 3.25
N GLY A 88 -5.94 -2.18 2.95
CA GLY A 88 -6.88 -1.42 3.77
C GLY A 88 -7.21 -0.03 3.25
N ASP A 89 -7.89 0.74 4.09
CA ASP A 89 -8.15 2.16 3.89
C ASP A 89 -7.10 2.98 4.66
N LEU A 90 -6.45 3.92 3.97
CA LEU A 90 -5.45 4.83 4.53
C LEU A 90 -6.04 5.67 5.67
N PHE A 91 -7.27 6.15 5.52
CA PHE A 91 -7.90 7.05 6.47
C PHE A 91 -8.35 6.34 7.76
N ALA A 92 -8.49 5.02 7.72
CA ALA A 92 -8.85 4.20 8.87
C ALA A 92 -7.66 3.81 9.77
N GLN A 93 -6.43 4.16 9.40
CA GLN A 93 -5.23 3.81 10.17
C GLN A 93 -4.95 4.85 11.27
N ASP A 94 -4.46 4.40 12.42
CA ASP A 94 -3.94 5.26 13.48
C ASP A 94 -2.57 5.87 13.10
N GLY A 95 -2.25 7.03 13.67
CA GLY A 95 -1.00 7.74 13.44
C GLY A 95 -1.09 8.80 12.34
N ILE A 96 0.06 9.23 11.84
CA ILE A 96 0.16 10.26 10.81
C ILE A 96 -0.11 9.64 9.44
N ARG A 97 -0.75 10.37 8.54
CA ARG A 97 -1.03 9.90 7.17
C ARG A 97 -0.34 10.79 6.14
N ALA A 98 0.45 10.17 5.28
CA ALA A 98 1.11 10.87 4.19
C ALA A 98 0.16 10.98 2.99
N ILE A 99 -0.02 12.20 2.48
CA ILE A 99 -0.89 12.50 1.33
C ILE A 99 -0.02 13.07 0.21
N ALA A 100 0.10 12.32 -0.88
CA ALA A 100 0.75 12.81 -2.09
C ALA A 100 -0.13 13.87 -2.75
N VAL A 101 0.43 15.07 -2.93
CA VAL A 101 -0.25 16.20 -3.59
C VAL A 101 0.54 16.66 -4.81
N ASN A 102 -0.08 17.57 -5.57
CA ASN A 102 0.60 18.22 -6.68
C ASN A 102 1.41 19.43 -6.22
N ASP A 103 2.29 19.90 -7.11
CA ASP A 103 3.20 21.04 -6.91
C ASP A 103 2.50 22.37 -6.64
N PHE A 104 1.19 22.47 -6.78
CA PHE A 104 0.41 23.66 -6.44
C PHE A 104 -0.33 23.55 -5.10
N PHE A 105 -0.30 22.39 -4.45
CA PHE A 105 -1.20 22.06 -3.34
C PHE A 105 -2.65 22.42 -3.68
N ASP A 106 -3.12 22.07 -4.88
CA ASP A 106 -4.49 22.40 -5.29
C ASP A 106 -5.51 21.81 -4.32
N SER A 107 -6.55 22.58 -3.97
CA SER A 107 -7.60 22.19 -3.03
C SER A 107 -8.99 22.14 -3.68
N GLU A 108 -9.08 22.60 -4.93
CA GLU A 108 -10.31 22.58 -5.71
C GLU A 108 -10.53 21.21 -6.36
N LEU A 109 -11.68 20.62 -6.06
CA LEU A 109 -12.11 19.35 -6.65
C LEU A 109 -12.62 19.58 -8.08
N GLY A 110 -12.26 18.69 -8.99
CA GLY A 110 -12.64 18.79 -10.39
C GLY A 110 -11.44 18.51 -11.27
N LYS A 111 -11.09 19.48 -12.13
CA LYS A 111 -9.95 19.37 -13.02
C LYS A 111 -8.59 19.50 -12.30
N PRO A 112 -8.40 20.40 -11.31
CA PRO A 112 -7.13 20.47 -10.57
C PRO A 112 -6.88 19.22 -9.72
N VAL A 113 -7.91 18.75 -9.00
CA VAL A 113 -7.83 17.53 -8.20
C VAL A 113 -9.03 16.63 -8.45
N SER A 114 -8.77 15.44 -9.01
CA SER A 114 -9.82 14.43 -9.16
C SER A 114 -10.31 13.93 -7.81
N ASP A 115 -11.62 13.83 -7.66
CA ASP A 115 -12.28 13.34 -6.45
C ASP A 115 -12.12 11.85 -6.17
N LYS A 116 -11.61 11.09 -7.14
CA LYS A 116 -11.27 9.66 -7.01
C LYS A 116 -9.82 9.45 -6.59
N SER A 117 -8.99 10.49 -6.60
CA SER A 117 -7.60 10.42 -6.14
C SER A 117 -7.55 10.41 -4.61
N VAL A 118 -6.45 9.90 -4.03
CA VAL A 118 -6.24 9.98 -2.57
C VAL A 118 -6.25 11.44 -2.09
N HIS A 119 -5.69 12.36 -2.89
CA HIS A 119 -5.71 13.80 -2.61
C HIS A 119 -7.15 14.35 -2.56
N GLY A 120 -7.99 14.04 -3.56
CA GLY A 120 -9.38 14.48 -3.59
C GLY A 120 -10.24 13.83 -2.50
N ILE A 121 -10.03 12.55 -2.20
CA ILE A 121 -10.71 11.85 -1.09
C ILE A 121 -10.32 12.48 0.25
N PHE A 122 -9.04 12.85 0.41
CA PHE A 122 -8.56 13.57 1.60
C PHE A 122 -9.30 14.91 1.76
N LEU A 123 -9.34 15.74 0.71
CA LEU A 123 -10.04 17.02 0.73
C LEU A 123 -11.53 16.87 1.07
N LYS A 124 -12.22 15.90 0.45
CA LYS A 124 -13.65 15.62 0.74
C LYS A 124 -13.87 15.17 2.18
N ARG A 125 -13.09 14.19 2.66
CA ARG A 125 -13.30 13.58 3.99
C ARG A 125 -12.87 14.48 5.14
N CYS A 126 -11.79 15.24 4.95
CA CYS A 126 -11.12 15.95 6.04
C CYS A 126 -11.47 17.44 6.10
N PHE A 127 -11.84 18.03 4.96
CA PHE A 127 -12.18 19.46 4.86
C PHE A 127 -13.59 19.71 4.32
N GLY A 128 -14.41 18.66 4.19
CA GLY A 128 -15.78 18.76 3.67
C GLY A 128 -15.85 19.18 2.19
N GLY A 129 -14.73 19.15 1.46
CA GLY A 129 -14.63 19.71 0.12
C GLY A 129 -14.46 21.24 0.07
N HIS A 130 -14.24 21.90 1.21
CA HIS A 130 -13.95 23.33 1.27
C HIS A 130 -12.44 23.58 1.19
N ALA A 131 -12.02 24.45 0.26
CA ALA A 131 -10.62 24.78 0.03
C ALA A 131 -10.00 25.61 1.16
N GLU A 132 -10.74 26.58 1.71
CA GLU A 132 -10.21 27.60 2.62
C GLU A 132 -9.46 27.05 3.85
N PRO A 133 -9.99 26.06 4.61
CA PRO A 133 -9.31 25.59 5.82
C PRO A 133 -8.02 24.81 5.50
N PHE A 134 -7.97 24.14 4.35
CA PHE A 134 -6.77 23.46 3.86
C PHE A 134 -5.74 24.50 3.39
N ASP A 135 -6.18 25.48 2.59
CA ASP A 135 -5.32 26.54 2.03
C ASP A 135 -4.63 27.33 3.13
N LYS A 136 -5.38 27.72 4.17
CA LYS A 136 -4.84 28.45 5.31
C LYS A 136 -3.70 27.69 6.02
N GLN A 137 -3.84 26.38 6.19
CA GLN A 137 -2.80 25.56 6.82
C GLN A 137 -1.59 25.39 5.90
N VAL A 138 -1.82 25.16 4.61
CA VAL A 138 -0.74 25.04 3.62
C VAL A 138 0.05 26.35 3.50
N ASP A 139 -0.62 27.50 3.42
CA ASP A 139 0.06 28.80 3.33
C ASP A 139 0.87 29.10 4.61
N ALA A 140 0.39 28.68 5.78
CA ALA A 140 1.11 28.84 7.04
C ALA A 140 2.38 27.96 7.08
N GLU A 141 2.24 26.67 6.74
CA GLU A 141 3.35 25.70 6.73
C GLU A 141 4.41 26.03 5.67
N LEU A 142 3.99 26.57 4.52
CA LEU A 142 4.87 26.87 3.39
C LEU A 142 5.29 28.35 3.32
N ALA A 143 5.04 29.15 4.36
CA ALA A 143 5.31 30.59 4.36
C ALA A 143 6.78 30.93 4.03
N ASN A 144 7.71 30.07 4.44
CA ASN A 144 9.16 30.24 4.23
C ASN A 144 9.72 29.37 3.10
N VAL A 145 8.86 28.65 2.37
CA VAL A 145 9.28 27.79 1.26
C VAL A 145 9.25 28.61 -0.03
N GLN A 146 10.37 28.59 -0.76
CA GLN A 146 10.43 29.27 -2.05
C GLN A 146 9.42 28.68 -3.03
N SER A 147 8.61 29.55 -3.63
CA SER A 147 7.61 29.19 -4.63
C SER A 147 7.73 30.09 -5.85
N THR A 148 7.22 29.60 -6.98
CA THR A 148 7.16 30.34 -8.24
C THR A 148 5.71 30.62 -8.58
N SER A 149 5.40 31.82 -9.05
CA SER A 149 4.05 32.17 -9.49
C SER A 149 3.88 31.79 -10.96
N VAL A 150 2.90 30.93 -11.25
CA VAL A 150 2.60 30.40 -12.58
C VAL A 150 1.14 30.70 -12.90
N LYS A 151 0.89 31.35 -14.05
CA LYS A 151 -0.47 31.57 -14.54
C LYS A 151 -1.06 30.25 -15.05
N ARG A 152 -2.31 29.97 -14.69
CA ARG A 152 -3.09 28.82 -15.14
C ARG A 152 -4.57 29.16 -15.20
N ALA A 153 -5.34 28.36 -15.93
CA ALA A 153 -6.78 28.60 -16.10
C ALA A 153 -7.61 28.26 -14.85
N GLU A 154 -7.23 27.20 -14.13
CA GLU A 154 -7.97 26.64 -12.98
C GLU A 154 -6.98 26.18 -11.92
N GLY A 155 -7.30 26.31 -10.63
CA GLY A 155 -6.41 25.96 -9.50
C GLY A 155 -5.48 27.09 -9.04
N LYS A 156 -4.58 26.76 -8.12
CA LYS A 156 -3.67 27.73 -7.46
C LYS A 156 -2.49 28.12 -8.34
N THR A 157 -1.96 29.32 -8.15
CA THR A 157 -0.87 29.87 -8.97
C THR A 157 0.52 29.73 -8.35
N LYS A 158 0.62 29.49 -7.02
CA LYS A 158 1.90 29.25 -6.35
C LYS A 158 2.35 27.80 -6.59
N ARG A 159 3.45 27.62 -7.31
CA ARG A 159 4.11 26.33 -7.53
C ARG A 159 5.27 26.15 -6.56
N TYR A 160 5.30 25.02 -5.89
CA TYR A 160 6.31 24.60 -4.93
C TYR A 160 7.21 23.50 -5.51
N PRO A 161 8.48 23.42 -5.09
CA PRO A 161 9.37 22.34 -5.49
C PRO A 161 8.85 20.95 -5.10
N ILE A 162 9.22 19.94 -5.88
CA ILE A 162 9.04 18.52 -5.52
C ILE A 162 9.67 18.25 -4.16
N GLY A 163 8.95 17.53 -3.29
CA GLY A 163 9.37 17.27 -1.91
C GLY A 163 8.99 18.35 -0.90
N SER A 164 8.41 19.48 -1.31
CA SER A 164 7.82 20.43 -0.34
C SER A 164 6.76 19.71 0.50
N THR A 165 6.77 19.91 1.83
CA THR A 165 5.85 19.24 2.76
C THR A 165 5.10 20.25 3.62
N ALA A 166 3.87 19.92 3.99
CA ALA A 166 3.04 20.68 4.92
C ALA A 166 2.40 19.72 5.93
N LEU A 167 2.53 20.02 7.22
CA LEU A 167 1.80 19.31 8.27
C LEU A 167 0.40 19.91 8.38
N LEU A 168 -0.60 19.07 8.24
CA LEU A 168 -2.01 19.45 8.27
C LEU A 168 -2.71 18.73 9.41
N GLN A 169 -3.67 19.40 10.01
CA GLN A 169 -4.57 18.84 11.00
C GLN A 169 -6.00 18.94 10.49
N ALA A 170 -6.70 17.80 10.55
CA ALA A 170 -8.12 17.74 10.29
C ALA A 170 -8.78 16.85 11.34
N ASN A 171 -9.81 17.36 11.99
CA ASN A 171 -10.40 16.74 13.18
C ASN A 171 -9.31 16.51 14.25
N GLN A 172 -9.14 15.26 14.71
CA GLN A 172 -8.11 14.84 15.66
C GLN A 172 -6.90 14.18 14.97
N ASP A 173 -6.90 14.11 13.64
CA ASP A 173 -5.90 13.40 12.85
C ASP A 173 -4.86 14.36 12.26
N ARG A 174 -3.63 13.85 12.12
CA ARG A 174 -2.49 14.55 11.53
C ARG A 174 -2.12 13.96 10.17
N TYR A 175 -1.79 14.84 9.23
CA TYR A 175 -1.47 14.50 7.86
C TYR A 175 -0.21 15.23 7.43
N ILE A 176 0.66 14.56 6.67
CA ILE A 176 1.76 15.21 5.98
C ILE A 176 1.40 15.24 4.49
N ALA A 177 1.01 16.39 3.99
CA ALA A 177 0.89 16.61 2.55
C ALA A 177 2.28 16.84 1.97
N PHE A 178 2.63 16.15 0.90
CA PHE A 178 3.94 16.29 0.27
C PHE A 178 3.82 16.32 -1.25
N VAL A 179 4.56 17.25 -1.87
CA VAL A 179 4.56 17.39 -3.33
C VAL A 179 5.23 16.17 -3.95
N PHE A 180 4.44 15.40 -4.68
CA PHE A 180 4.86 14.18 -5.36
C PHE A 180 4.88 14.31 -6.89
N ALA A 181 4.07 15.21 -7.44
CA ALA A 181 3.87 15.33 -8.88
C ALA A 181 3.88 16.79 -9.32
N THR A 182 4.39 17.04 -10.53
CA THR A 182 4.25 18.31 -11.23
C THR A 182 2.90 18.37 -11.94
N THR A 183 2.34 19.56 -12.09
CA THR A 183 1.08 19.80 -12.80
C THR A 183 1.34 20.62 -14.04
N ASP A 184 0.82 20.16 -15.18
CA ASP A 184 0.79 20.97 -16.39
C ASP A 184 -0.20 22.16 -16.21
N PRO A 185 0.26 23.43 -16.34
CA PRO A 185 -0.58 24.61 -16.08
C PRO A 185 -1.77 24.78 -17.03
N ASN A 186 -1.72 24.19 -18.22
CA ASN A 186 -2.78 24.33 -19.23
C ASN A 186 -3.86 23.26 -19.07
N THR A 187 -3.44 22.03 -18.79
CA THR A 187 -4.32 20.86 -18.76
C THR A 187 -4.69 20.42 -17.34
N SER A 188 -3.98 20.89 -16.31
CA SER A 188 -4.02 20.38 -14.93
C SER A 188 -3.67 18.89 -14.79
N LYS A 189 -3.02 18.31 -15.81
CA LYS A 189 -2.56 16.92 -15.74
C LYS A 189 -1.35 16.82 -14.82
N ALA A 190 -1.45 15.96 -13.82
CA ALA A 190 -0.33 15.64 -12.93
C ALA A 190 0.60 14.58 -13.56
N SER A 191 1.90 14.73 -13.36
CA SER A 191 2.93 13.78 -13.79
C SER A 191 4.02 13.62 -12.74
N ALA A 192 4.54 12.41 -12.59
CA ALA A 192 5.69 12.12 -11.72
C ALA A 192 6.64 11.15 -12.43
N ASP A 193 7.93 11.19 -12.06
CA ASP A 193 8.95 10.23 -12.46
C ASP A 193 9.64 9.61 -11.22
N VAL A 194 10.51 8.63 -11.44
CA VAL A 194 11.17 7.89 -10.35
C VAL A 194 12.08 8.80 -9.50
N THR A 195 12.70 9.79 -10.13
CA THR A 195 13.54 10.79 -9.44
C THR A 195 12.69 11.66 -8.52
N MET A 196 11.55 12.15 -9.02
CA MET A 196 10.58 12.89 -8.21
C MET A 196 10.10 12.05 -7.04
N MET A 197 9.75 10.78 -7.27
CA MET A 197 9.34 9.87 -6.20
C MET A 197 10.40 9.75 -5.11
N TRP A 198 11.68 9.57 -5.48
CA TRP A 198 12.76 9.47 -4.50
C TRP A 198 12.93 10.76 -3.69
N THR A 199 12.95 11.91 -4.35
CA THR A 199 13.04 13.24 -3.71
C THR A 199 11.86 13.50 -2.77
N SER A 200 10.65 13.19 -3.22
CA SER A 200 9.42 13.35 -2.42
C SER A 200 9.37 12.45 -1.21
N LEU A 201 9.80 11.19 -1.34
CA LEU A 201 9.85 10.25 -0.24
C LEU A 201 10.91 10.66 0.78
N HIS A 202 12.11 11.06 0.33
CA HIS A 202 13.15 11.58 1.22
C HIS A 202 12.63 12.74 2.09
N ALA A 203 12.02 13.75 1.48
CA ALA A 203 11.47 14.89 2.21
C ALA A 203 10.30 14.52 3.13
N LEU A 204 9.44 13.57 2.72
CA LEU A 204 8.40 13.01 3.58
C LEU A 204 9.00 12.34 4.83
N TRP A 205 10.06 11.56 4.66
CA TRP A 205 10.72 10.86 5.75
C TRP A 205 11.41 11.82 6.72
N GLU A 206 12.04 12.88 6.21
CA GLU A 206 12.57 13.97 7.05
C GLU A 206 11.47 14.67 7.85
N ARG A 207 10.36 15.04 7.20
CA ARG A 207 9.23 15.68 7.89
C ARG A 207 8.63 14.74 8.94
N THR A 208 8.46 13.47 8.59
CA THR A 208 7.92 12.44 9.51
C THR A 208 8.79 12.31 10.75
N ARG A 209 10.11 12.34 10.61
CA ARG A 209 11.04 12.25 11.73
C ARG A 209 10.85 13.35 12.78
N ILE A 210 10.48 14.54 12.33
CA ILE A 210 10.22 15.70 13.19
C ILE A 210 8.84 15.56 13.85
N GLU A 211 7.83 15.18 13.07
CA GLU A 211 6.43 15.30 13.48
C GLU A 211 5.82 14.02 14.06
N ALA A 212 6.41 12.85 13.79
CA ALA A 212 5.85 11.56 14.21
C ALA A 212 5.68 11.47 15.73
N GLY A 213 6.67 11.92 16.50
CA GLY A 213 6.64 11.82 17.96
C GLY A 213 6.43 10.39 18.45
N GLY A 214 6.98 9.39 17.74
CA GLY A 214 6.81 7.96 18.02
C GLY A 214 5.53 7.32 17.47
N TYR A 215 4.60 8.10 16.89
CA TYR A 215 3.42 7.54 16.24
C TYR A 215 3.76 6.93 14.87
N PRO A 216 3.01 5.91 14.41
CA PRO A 216 3.19 5.34 13.08
C PRO A 216 2.96 6.38 11.97
N ILE A 217 3.67 6.22 10.85
CA ILE A 217 3.37 6.91 9.59
C ILE A 217 2.68 5.95 8.63
N ASN A 218 1.63 6.41 7.96
CA ASN A 218 0.85 5.64 7.00
C ASN A 218 0.99 6.29 5.62
N ILE A 219 1.60 5.57 4.68
CA ILE A 219 1.74 6.03 3.29
C ILE A 219 0.90 5.15 2.36
N PRO A 220 0.10 5.70 1.44
CA PRO A 220 -0.54 4.89 0.41
C PRO A 220 0.49 4.43 -0.64
N LEU A 221 0.08 3.54 -1.55
CA LEU A 221 0.89 3.23 -2.74
C LEU A 221 0.92 4.43 -3.71
N VAL A 222 1.84 5.36 -3.48
CA VAL A 222 2.03 6.55 -4.33
C VAL A 222 2.58 6.17 -5.70
N GLY A 223 2.26 6.97 -6.72
CA GLY A 223 2.66 6.73 -8.11
C GLY A 223 1.84 5.70 -8.89
N SER A 224 0.88 5.02 -8.25
CA SER A 224 0.00 4.01 -8.88
C SER A 224 -1.29 4.56 -9.51
N GLY A 225 -1.53 5.87 -9.36
CA GLY A 225 -2.78 6.56 -9.72
C GLY A 225 -2.65 7.53 -10.91
N LEU A 226 -3.41 8.63 -10.86
CA LEU A 226 -3.55 9.59 -11.97
C LEU A 226 -2.25 10.30 -12.36
N SER A 227 -1.36 10.57 -11.41
CA SER A 227 -0.03 11.14 -11.66
C SER A 227 0.97 10.14 -12.26
N GLY A 228 0.49 8.94 -12.61
CA GLY A 228 1.19 7.65 -12.64
C GLY A 228 2.62 7.63 -13.17
N LEU A 229 3.44 6.80 -12.52
CA LEU A 229 4.80 6.45 -12.94
C LEU A 229 4.83 5.40 -14.07
N GLY A 230 3.70 4.78 -14.38
CA GLY A 230 3.61 3.67 -15.33
C GLY A 230 4.25 2.36 -14.85
N LEU A 231 4.70 2.30 -13.59
CA LEU A 231 5.34 1.12 -13.01
C LEU A 231 4.31 0.11 -12.44
N PRO A 232 4.61 -1.20 -12.49
CA PRO A 232 3.85 -2.23 -11.79
C PRO A 232 3.70 -1.95 -10.29
N THR A 233 2.57 -2.38 -9.72
CA THR A 233 2.27 -2.27 -8.27
C THR A 233 3.42 -2.78 -7.38
N ARG A 234 4.06 -3.88 -7.77
CA ARG A 234 5.18 -4.48 -7.04
C ARG A 234 6.41 -3.58 -7.02
N ASP A 235 6.72 -2.94 -8.14
CA ASP A 235 7.91 -2.10 -8.27
C ASP A 235 7.73 -0.79 -7.49
N LEU A 236 6.54 -0.19 -7.56
CA LEU A 236 6.18 0.96 -6.73
C LEU A 236 6.32 0.65 -5.23
N LEU A 237 5.77 -0.50 -4.80
CA LEU A 237 5.90 -0.94 -3.42
C LEU A 237 7.37 -1.12 -3.02
N ASN A 238 8.16 -1.77 -3.88
CA ASN A 238 9.58 -1.97 -3.62
C ASN A 238 10.35 -0.65 -3.52
N LEU A 239 10.03 0.35 -4.33
CA LEU A 239 10.63 1.69 -4.24
C LEU A 239 10.29 2.37 -2.91
N ILE A 240 9.04 2.30 -2.46
CA ILE A 240 8.63 2.87 -1.16
C ILE A 240 9.37 2.15 -0.02
N VAL A 241 9.37 0.81 -0.02
CA VAL A 241 10.05 0.00 0.99
C VAL A 241 11.55 0.31 1.01
N LEU A 242 12.19 0.36 -0.17
CA LEU A 242 13.61 0.68 -0.30
C LEU A 242 13.92 2.06 0.26
N SER A 243 13.11 3.08 -0.07
CA SER A 243 13.29 4.43 0.47
C SER A 243 13.19 4.47 2.00
N ALA A 244 12.20 3.76 2.56
CA ALA A 244 11.98 3.70 4.00
C ALA A 244 13.13 2.99 4.72
N ILE A 245 13.65 1.89 4.16
CA ILE A 245 14.81 1.17 4.71
C ILE A 245 16.06 2.06 4.65
N THR A 246 16.35 2.66 3.51
CA THR A 246 17.53 3.51 3.32
C THR A 246 17.53 4.67 4.32
N GLU A 247 16.43 5.39 4.42
CA GLU A 247 16.31 6.51 5.36
C GLU A 247 16.35 6.07 6.82
N THR A 248 15.67 4.96 7.16
CA THR A 248 15.66 4.42 8.53
C THR A 248 17.05 3.99 8.98
N LYS A 249 17.85 3.38 8.09
CA LYS A 249 19.23 2.98 8.39
C LYS A 249 20.16 4.17 8.57
N ALA A 250 19.94 5.27 7.84
CA ALA A 250 20.69 6.50 8.05
C ALA A 250 20.34 7.15 9.39
N LYS A 251 19.05 7.25 9.69
CA LYS A 251 18.52 7.73 10.98
C LYS A 251 17.11 7.16 11.16
N GLU A 252 16.73 6.78 12.37
CA GLU A 252 15.39 6.22 12.61
C GLU A 252 14.27 7.24 12.30
N ILE A 253 13.34 6.91 11.41
CA ILE A 253 12.20 7.78 11.05
C ILE A 253 11.15 7.74 12.17
N THR A 254 10.65 6.55 12.47
CA THR A 254 9.64 6.27 13.50
C THR A 254 9.65 4.75 13.77
N PRO A 255 9.17 4.26 14.94
CA PRO A 255 9.11 2.84 15.23
C PRO A 255 8.26 2.00 14.25
N ARG A 256 7.29 2.62 13.54
CA ARG A 256 6.43 1.90 12.61
C ARG A 256 6.10 2.70 11.34
N ILE A 257 6.39 2.11 10.19
CA ILE A 257 6.07 2.64 8.86
C ILE A 257 5.08 1.70 8.20
N ARG A 258 3.87 2.18 7.93
CA ARG A 258 2.79 1.40 7.31
C ARG A 258 2.59 1.82 5.87
N ILE A 259 2.70 0.87 4.95
CA ILE A 259 2.38 1.05 3.53
C ILE A 259 1.00 0.45 3.29
N ILE A 260 0.05 1.32 2.93
CA ILE A 260 -1.35 0.96 2.78
C ILE A 260 -1.67 0.73 1.30
N LEU A 261 -2.08 -0.50 0.99
CA LEU A 261 -2.48 -0.93 -0.33
C LEU A 261 -4.01 -0.93 -0.44
N GLY A 262 -4.54 -0.34 -1.50
CA GLY A 262 -5.95 -0.44 -1.82
C GLY A 262 -6.37 -1.90 -2.05
N ARG A 263 -7.58 -2.26 -1.65
CA ARG A 263 -8.09 -3.63 -1.78
C ARG A 263 -8.24 -4.09 -3.22
N ASP A 264 -8.38 -3.15 -4.16
CA ASP A 264 -8.35 -3.38 -5.61
C ASP A 264 -7.03 -4.02 -6.08
N ARG A 265 -5.95 -3.92 -5.30
CA ARG A 265 -4.63 -4.48 -5.60
C ARG A 265 -4.39 -5.87 -5.02
N PHE A 266 -5.36 -6.43 -4.29
CA PHE A 266 -5.20 -7.72 -3.59
C PHE A 266 -4.86 -8.89 -4.51
N ASP A 267 -5.37 -8.88 -5.74
CA ASP A 267 -5.10 -9.95 -6.71
C ASP A 267 -3.80 -9.73 -7.49
N GLN A 268 -3.30 -8.50 -7.54
CA GLN A 268 -2.07 -8.12 -8.26
C GLN A 268 -0.79 -8.44 -7.47
N LEU A 269 -0.90 -8.57 -6.15
CA LEU A 269 0.26 -8.71 -5.27
C LEU A 269 0.01 -9.79 -4.21
N ASP A 270 0.97 -10.72 -4.08
CA ASP A 270 1.01 -11.68 -2.98
C ASP A 270 2.00 -11.20 -1.92
N LEU A 271 1.49 -10.83 -0.73
CA LEU A 271 2.35 -10.35 0.34
C LEU A 271 3.30 -11.43 0.88
N ARG A 272 3.04 -12.73 0.63
CA ARG A 272 4.00 -13.78 1.00
C ARG A 272 5.32 -13.61 0.25
N ASP A 273 5.23 -13.30 -1.04
CA ASP A 273 6.39 -13.10 -1.90
C ASP A 273 7.14 -11.82 -1.52
N VAL A 274 6.41 -10.75 -1.19
CA VAL A 274 7.00 -9.50 -0.69
C VAL A 274 7.73 -9.73 0.62
N LYS A 275 7.12 -10.44 1.58
CA LYS A 275 7.76 -10.76 2.86
C LYS A 275 9.00 -11.62 2.69
N LYS A 276 8.99 -12.55 1.73
CA LYS A 276 10.17 -13.38 1.42
C LYS A 276 11.30 -12.51 0.87
N HIS A 277 11.00 -11.65 -0.11
CA HIS A 277 12.00 -10.79 -0.76
C HIS A 277 12.71 -9.84 0.21
N TRP A 278 12.02 -9.32 1.23
CA TRP A 278 12.58 -8.36 2.19
C TRP A 278 13.06 -8.98 3.52
N ARG A 279 12.97 -10.31 3.69
CA ARG A 279 13.53 -11.02 4.86
C ARG A 279 14.90 -11.65 4.59
N GLU A 280 15.22 -11.89 3.33
CA GLU A 280 16.53 -12.39 2.86
C GLU A 280 17.55 -11.25 2.87
#